data_AF-A0A953A910-F1
#
_entry.id   AF-A0A953A910-F1
#
_cell.length_a   1.000
_cell.length_b   1.000
_cell.length_c   1.000
_cell.angle_alpha   90.00
_cell.angle_beta   90.00
_cell.angle_gamma   90.00
#
_symmetry.space_group_name_H-M   'P 1'
#
loop_
_entity.id
_entity.type
_entity.pdbx_description
1 polymer ?
#
loop_
_entity_poly.entity_id
_entity_poly.type
_entity_poly.pdbx_seq_one_letter_code
_entity_poly.pdbx_strand_id
1 'polypeptide(L)'
;LMHVTTDVACTSYQFVAHRYQNPYWRLYDWLLLTLALLHGMNGLRVVIDDYVRSRSWRLFLVSLVGLATLAFFLLGTITIVTFQPVPGSLQGASCVTH
;
A
#
# COMPACT_ATOMS: atom_id res chain seq x y z
N LEU A 1 -2.53 12.68 -9.51
CA LEU A 1 -2.42 11.74 -10.66
C LEU A 1 -3.68 10.90 -10.76
N MET A 2 -3.91 9.89 -9.91
CA MET A 2 -5.13 9.05 -9.95
C MET A 2 -6.47 9.80 -9.89
N HIS A 3 -6.59 10.94 -9.21
CA HIS A 3 -7.85 11.73 -9.13
C HIS A 3 -7.94 12.88 -10.17
N VAL A 4 -6.89 13.08 -10.97
CA VAL A 4 -6.84 14.15 -12.00
C VAL A 4 -6.93 13.55 -13.40
N THR A 5 -6.34 12.37 -13.60
CA THR A 5 -6.28 11.72 -14.91
C THR A 5 -7.19 10.49 -15.01
N THR A 6 -7.88 10.12 -13.95
CA THR A 6 -8.72 8.92 -13.90
C THR A 6 -9.93 9.23 -13.03
N ASP A 7 -11.12 8.95 -13.54
CA ASP A 7 -12.35 9.10 -12.76
C ASP A 7 -12.37 8.05 -11.63
N VAL A 8 -12.87 8.42 -10.46
CA VAL A 8 -13.07 7.48 -9.34
C VAL A 8 -13.97 6.32 -9.74
N ALA A 9 -14.95 6.55 -10.62
CA ALA A 9 -15.80 5.52 -11.20
C ALA A 9 -15.01 4.46 -12.00
N CYS A 10 -13.78 4.78 -12.40
CA CYS A 10 -12.93 3.94 -13.23
C CYS A 10 -11.84 3.21 -12.44
N THR A 11 -11.81 3.34 -11.10
CA THR A 11 -10.86 2.62 -10.24
C THR A 11 -11.30 1.17 -10.05
N SER A 12 -11.19 0.37 -11.12
CA SER A 12 -11.57 -1.04 -11.14
C SER A 12 -10.34 -1.97 -11.09
N TYR A 13 -10.60 -3.27 -10.93
CA TYR A 13 -9.55 -4.30 -11.06
C TYR A 13 -8.81 -4.21 -12.40
N GLN A 14 -9.54 -3.96 -13.50
CA GLN A 14 -8.98 -3.92 -14.85
C GLN A 14 -8.01 -2.74 -15.02
N PHE A 15 -8.32 -1.60 -14.39
CA PHE A 15 -7.43 -0.44 -14.34
C PHE A 15 -6.10 -0.79 -13.64
N VAL A 16 -6.16 -1.45 -12.47
CA VAL A 16 -4.96 -1.89 -11.75
C VAL A 16 -4.18 -2.92 -12.57
N ALA A 17 -4.87 -3.89 -13.17
CA ALA A 17 -4.26 -4.92 -14.02
C ALA A 17 -3.51 -4.31 -15.21
N HIS A 18 -4.08 -3.29 -15.86
CA HIS A 18 -3.44 -2.57 -16.95
C HIS A 18 -2.23 -1.76 -16.46
N ARG A 19 -2.37 -1.00 -15.35
CA ARG A 19 -1.27 -0.23 -14.74
C ARG A 19 -0.08 -1.13 -14.35
N TYR A 20 -0.37 -2.31 -13.81
CA TYR A 20 0.63 -3.28 -13.38
C TYR A 20 1.26 -4.05 -14.55
N GLN A 21 0.90 -3.80 -15.81
CA GLN A 21 1.71 -4.24 -16.94
C GLN A 21 3.02 -3.47 -17.05
N ASN A 22 3.04 -2.21 -16.59
CA ASN A 22 4.26 -1.41 -16.57
C ASN A 22 5.00 -1.59 -15.22
N PRO A 23 6.25 -2.10 -15.22
CA PRO A 23 7.02 -2.31 -13.99
C PRO A 23 7.32 -1.01 -13.23
N TYR A 24 7.34 0.14 -13.91
CA TYR A 24 7.51 1.45 -13.27
C TYR A 24 6.44 1.71 -12.20
N TRP A 25 5.18 1.42 -12.51
CA TRP A 25 4.08 1.65 -11.57
C TRP A 25 4.08 0.66 -10.41
N ARG A 26 4.50 -0.59 -10.65
CA ARG A 26 4.70 -1.56 -9.57
C ARG A 26 5.79 -1.10 -8.59
N LEU A 27 6.93 -0.63 -9.12
CA LEU A 27 8.01 -0.11 -8.29
C LEU A 27 7.57 1.14 -7.51
N TYR A 28 6.87 2.06 -8.16
CA TYR A 28 6.34 3.26 -7.51
C TYR A 28 5.40 2.91 -6.35
N ASP A 29 4.45 2.01 -6.56
CA ASP A 29 3.51 1.59 -5.52
C ASP A 29 4.22 0.84 -4.37
N TRP A 30 5.25 0.03 -4.67
CA TRP A 30 6.07 -0.64 -3.65
C TRP A 30 6.92 0.34 -2.83
N LEU A 31 7.48 1.37 -3.47
CA LEU A 31 8.18 2.45 -2.77
C LEU A 31 7.24 3.25 -1.88
N LEU A 32 6.04 3.59 -2.37
CA LEU A 32 5.02 4.26 -1.56
C LEU A 32 4.61 3.40 -0.36
N LEU A 33 4.37 2.10 -0.54
CA LEU A 33 4.08 1.16 0.55
C LEU A 33 5.17 1.20 1.61
N THR A 34 6.43 1.10 1.19
CA THR A 34 7.60 1.10 2.07
C THR A 34 7.70 2.41 2.86
N LEU A 35 7.66 3.55 2.16
CA LEU A 35 7.80 4.86 2.77
C LEU A 35 6.62 5.20 3.69
N ALA A 36 5.39 4.89 3.30
CA ALA A 36 4.20 5.14 4.10
C ALA A 36 4.20 4.33 5.39
N LEU A 37 4.55 3.03 5.32
CA LEU A 37 4.61 2.17 6.50
C LEU A 37 5.75 2.58 7.45
N LEU A 38 6.94 2.88 6.92
CA LEU A 38 8.06 3.35 7.73
C LEU A 38 7.75 4.71 8.38
N HIS A 39 7.17 5.64 7.62
CA HIS A 39 6.76 6.94 8.14
C HIS A 39 5.69 6.79 9.23
N GLY A 40 4.66 5.98 8.98
CA GLY A 40 3.58 5.70 9.94
C GLY A 40 4.10 5.06 11.23
N MET A 41 5.01 4.08 11.13
CA MET A 41 5.66 3.46 12.30
C MET A 41 6.45 4.49 13.12
N ASN A 42 7.25 5.34 12.47
CA ASN A 42 8.02 6.37 13.17
C ASN A 42 7.12 7.41 13.85
N GLY A 43 6.07 7.86 13.15
CA GLY A 43 5.11 8.80 13.71
C GLY A 43 4.36 8.21 14.91
N LEU A 44 3.87 6.97 14.79
CA LEU A 44 3.15 6.32 15.88
C LEU A 44 4.06 6.00 17.07
N ARG A 45 5.34 5.69 16.82
CA ARG A 45 6.34 5.57 17.90
C ARG A 45 6.45 6.87 18.69
N VAL A 46 6.56 8.02 18.02
CA VAL A 46 6.64 9.34 18.68
C VAL A 46 5.36 9.61 19.49
N VAL A 47 4.18 9.36 18.92
CA VAL A 47 2.91 9.49 19.64
C VAL A 47 2.87 8.58 20.88
N ILE A 48 3.31 7.31 20.77
CA ILE A 48 3.35 6.41 21.93
C ILE A 48 4.32 6.94 22.99
N ASP A 49 5.49 7.41 22.59
CA ASP A 49 6.51 7.95 23.49
C ASP A 49 5.98 9.20 24.25
N ASP A 50 5.14 10.03 23.60
CA ASP A 50 4.56 11.24 24.18
C ASP A 50 3.39 10.96 25.13
N TYR A 51 2.52 10.01 24.80
CA TYR A 51 1.26 9.79 25.52
C TYR A 51 1.30 8.63 26.54
N VAL A 52 2.24 7.68 26.43
CA VAL A 52 2.25 6.45 27.26
C VAL A 52 3.37 6.51 28.31
N ARG A 53 2.99 6.83 29.55
CA ARG A 53 3.93 6.96 30.67
C ARG A 53 4.45 5.63 31.21
N SER A 54 3.64 4.57 31.17
CA SER A 54 4.04 3.25 31.67
C SER A 54 5.02 2.56 30.71
N ARG A 55 6.18 2.15 31.23
CA ARG A 55 7.24 1.50 30.45
C ARG A 55 6.77 0.19 29.81
N SER A 56 6.02 -0.64 30.54
CA SER A 56 5.52 -1.92 30.04
C SER A 56 4.52 -1.72 28.91
N TRP A 57 3.59 -0.76 29.06
CA TRP A 57 2.62 -0.43 28.02
C TRP A 57 3.27 0.17 26.78
N ARG A 58 4.27 1.02 26.95
CA ARG A 58 5.04 1.58 25.83
C ARG A 58 5.74 0.48 25.03
N LEU A 59 6.43 -0.44 25.69
CA LEU A 59 7.10 -1.55 25.01
C LEU A 59 6.10 -2.44 24.27
N PHE A 60 4.98 -2.77 24.91
CA PHE A 60 3.91 -3.55 24.28
C PHE A 60 3.37 -2.87 23.03
N LEU A 61 3.00 -1.59 23.11
CA LEU A 61 2.42 -0.85 21.99
C LEU A 61 3.42 -0.68 20.84
N VAL A 62 4.67 -0.31 21.11
CA VAL A 62 5.70 -0.19 20.06
C VAL A 62 5.94 -1.55 19.38
N SER A 63 5.95 -2.64 20.15
CA SER A 63 6.09 -4.00 19.59
C SER A 63 4.89 -4.38 18.73
N LEU A 64 3.67 -4.06 19.18
CA LEU A 64 2.43 -4.30 18.43
C LEU A 64 2.43 -3.54 17.10
N VAL A 65 2.81 -2.26 17.12
CA VAL A 65 2.91 -1.46 15.88
C VAL A 65 4.00 -2.03 14.98
N GLY A 66 5.17 -2.38 15.51
CA GLY A 66 6.24 -3.00 14.72
C GLY A 66 5.79 -4.29 14.03
N LEU A 67 5.05 -5.16 14.74
CA LEU A 67 4.48 -6.38 14.17
C LEU A 67 3.42 -6.07 13.10
N ALA A 68 2.54 -5.10 13.33
CA ALA A 68 1.55 -4.68 12.35
C ALA A 68 2.21 -4.11 11.09
N THR A 69 3.22 -3.26 11.24
CA THR A 69 4.03 -2.72 10.13
C THR A 69 4.68 -3.84 9.33
N LEU A 70 5.30 -4.83 9.99
CA LEU A 70 5.90 -5.98 9.32
C LEU A 70 4.84 -6.81 8.57
N ALA A 71 3.71 -7.11 9.21
CA ALA A 71 2.64 -7.89 8.61
C ALA A 71 2.07 -7.22 7.35
N PHE A 72 1.76 -5.92 7.40
CA PHE A 72 1.27 -5.18 6.25
C PHE A 72 2.33 -5.02 5.16
N PHE A 73 3.60 -4.84 5.53
CA PHE A 73 4.70 -4.76 4.56
C PHE A 73 4.86 -6.07 3.78
N LEU A 74 4.83 -7.21 4.46
CA LEU A 74 4.91 -8.53 3.83
C LEU A 74 3.70 -8.80 2.95
N LEU A 75 2.48 -8.57 3.46
CA LEU A 75 1.25 -8.76 2.71
C LEU A 75 1.22 -7.89 1.44
N GLY A 76 1.55 -6.60 1.56
CA GLY A 76 1.60 -5.68 0.44
C GLY A 76 2.69 -6.04 -0.58
N THR A 77 3.87 -6.42 -0.11
CA THR A 77 4.97 -6.85 -0.98
C THR A 77 4.60 -8.11 -1.77
N ILE A 78 4.04 -9.13 -1.11
CA ILE A 78 3.55 -10.34 -1.79
C ILE A 78 2.49 -9.94 -2.83
N THR A 79 1.50 -9.14 -2.44
CA THR A 79 0.42 -8.70 -3.35
C THR A 79 0.96 -8.02 -4.61
N ILE A 80 1.96 -7.14 -4.50
CA ILE A 80 2.54 -6.42 -5.65
C ILE A 80 3.43 -7.33 -6.51
N VAL A 81 4.30 -8.12 -5.87
CA VAL A 81 5.30 -8.95 -6.55
C VAL A 81 4.64 -10.13 -7.25
N THR A 82 3.69 -10.79 -6.61
CA THR A 82 3.01 -11.97 -7.17
C THR A 82 1.77 -11.61 -8.00
N PHE A 83 1.50 -10.33 -8.24
CA PHE A 83 0.34 -9.92 -9.03
C PHE A 83 0.41 -10.47 -10.46
N GLN A 84 -0.60 -11.28 -10.80
CA GLN A 84 -0.85 -11.77 -12.15
C GLN A 84 -2.29 -11.43 -12.57
N PRO A 85 -2.50 -10.78 -13.73
CA PRO A 85 -3.83 -10.46 -14.21
C PRO A 85 -4.58 -11.73 -14.64
N VAL A 86 -5.88 -11.80 -14.34
CA VAL A 86 -6.75 -12.88 -14.83
C VAL A 86 -6.82 -12.81 -16.36
N PRO A 87 -6.71 -13.92 -17.12
CA PRO A 87 -6.87 -13.90 -18.57
C PRO A 87 -8.18 -13.22 -18.99
N GLY A 88 -8.10 -12.32 -19.98
CA GLY A 88 -9.26 -11.53 -20.43
C GLY A 88 -9.57 -10.26 -19.62
N SER A 89 -8.92 -10.05 -18.46
CA SER A 89 -9.13 -8.85 -17.64
C SER A 89 -8.72 -7.53 -18.28
N LEU A 90 -7.97 -7.58 -19.38
CA LEU A 90 -7.52 -6.39 -20.12
C LEU A 90 -8.55 -5.91 -21.15
N GLN A 91 -9.54 -6.74 -21.51
CA GLN A 91 -10.48 -6.49 -22.62
C GLN A 91 -11.70 -5.64 -22.23
N GLY A 92 -11.83 -5.25 -20.97
CA GLY A 92 -12.95 -4.44 -20.46
C GLY A 92 -12.51 -3.14 -19.77
N ALA A 93 -11.26 -2.69 -19.98
CA ALA A 93 -10.78 -1.40 -19.48
C ALA A 93 -11.34 -0.23 -20.32
N SER A 94 -12.64 -0.22 -20.61
CA SER A 94 -13.34 0.76 -21.45
C SER A 94 -13.21 2.20 -20.94
N CYS A 95 -12.79 2.37 -19.69
CA CYS A 95 -12.54 3.64 -19.03
C CYS A 95 -11.11 4.21 -19.24
N VAL A 96 -10.21 3.45 -19.87
CA VAL A 96 -8.82 3.86 -20.15
C VAL A 96 -8.65 4.30 -21.62
N THR A 97 -9.66 4.04 -22.46
CA THR A 97 -9.62 4.24 -23.93
C THR A 97 -10.36 5.49 -24.42
N HIS A 98 -10.33 6.58 -23.65
CA HIS A 98 -10.72 7.90 -24.16
C HIS A 98 -9.53 8.84 -24.18
#